data_AF-A0A8J2EC55-F1
#
_entry.id   AF-A0A8J2EC55-F1
#
_cell.length_a   1.000
_cell.length_b   1.000
_cell.length_c   1.000
_cell.angle_alpha   90.00
_cell.angle_beta   90.00
_cell.angle_gamma   90.00
#
_symmetry.space_group_name_H-M   'P 1'
#
loop_
_entity.id
_entity.type
_entity.pdbx_description
1 polymer ?
#
loop_
_entity_poly.entity_id
_entity_poly.type
_entity_poly.pdbx_seq_one_letter_code
_entity_poly.pdbx_strand_id
1 'polypeptide(L)'
;YIRKFTNDIFIPSLEQQICSLLQGKCNSDVINDVKANFNYSKTLFDFVSTEHLRFEVYKKMGCFIEPENFIIGQTEVEKIEDEKLRIENEDVYAVHIPLGRKLSLFLEIPGVFSEIQNNILSLRQEKTVFSNIMQGSLWEKRSASHKDKLCLPINIFFDEVETKNPLGSHPGRNKIGVTYATLPCLPAHLVSRLNCIFLSTLFYGNDRKIFGNKWVFRKLIEDIKSLQRLKDKCIFNIKKHFHVCENVSVDIMHDYID
;
A
#
# COMPACT_ATOMS: atom_id res chain seq x y z
N TYR A 1 -21.68 3.95 -13.19
CA TYR A 1 -22.30 3.01 -14.14
C TYR A 1 -22.94 1.82 -13.42
N ILE A 2 -22.18 0.95 -12.73
CA ILE A 2 -22.69 -0.26 -12.04
C ILE A 2 -23.81 0.02 -11.04
N ARG A 3 -23.66 1.03 -10.16
CA ARG A 3 -24.70 1.39 -9.18
C ARG A 3 -26.00 1.86 -9.83
N LYS A 4 -25.91 2.62 -10.92
CA LYS A 4 -27.06 3.10 -11.68
C LYS A 4 -27.81 1.95 -12.34
N PHE A 5 -27.08 1.04 -13.00
CA PHE A 5 -27.66 -0.19 -13.55
C PHE A 5 -28.32 -1.05 -12.47
N THR A 6 -27.65 -1.23 -11.32
CA THR A 6 -28.16 -2.06 -10.23
C THR A 6 -29.43 -1.49 -9.63
N ASN A 7 -29.44 -0.20 -9.28
CA ASN A 7 -30.56 0.44 -8.58
C ASN A 7 -31.74 0.78 -9.49
N ASP A 8 -31.48 1.16 -10.75
CA ASP A 8 -32.51 1.68 -11.65
C ASP A 8 -33.08 0.61 -12.58
N ILE A 9 -32.35 -0.50 -12.81
CA ILE A 9 -32.73 -1.52 -13.80
C ILE A 9 -32.84 -2.90 -13.15
N PHE A 10 -31.75 -3.41 -12.56
CA PHE A 10 -31.71 -4.79 -12.07
C PHE A 10 -32.62 -5.02 -10.84
N ILE A 11 -32.47 -4.21 -9.79
CA ILE A 11 -33.27 -4.34 -8.57
C ILE A 11 -34.78 -4.17 -8.86
N PRO A 12 -35.23 -3.14 -9.60
CA PRO A 12 -36.65 -3.00 -9.93
C PRO A 12 -37.20 -4.16 -10.77
N SER A 13 -36.41 -4.67 -11.73
CA SER A 13 -36.82 -5.82 -12.54
C SER A 13 -36.97 -7.09 -11.70
N LEU A 14 -36.01 -7.34 -10.79
CA LEU A 14 -36.05 -8.48 -9.88
C LEU A 14 -37.20 -8.36 -8.87
N GLU A 15 -37.41 -7.17 -8.29
CA GLU A 15 -38.52 -6.86 -7.40
C GLU A 15 -39.87 -7.17 -8.07
N GLN A 16 -40.04 -6.74 -9.32
CA GLN A 16 -41.25 -6.98 -10.10
C GLN A 16 -41.49 -8.47 -10.38
N GLN A 17 -40.44 -9.21 -10.75
CA GLN A 17 -40.53 -10.66 -11.00
C GLN A 17 -40.88 -11.43 -9.73
N ILE A 18 -40.28 -11.10 -8.59
CA ILE A 18 -40.57 -11.78 -7.32
C ILE A 18 -41.98 -11.42 -6.84
N CYS A 19 -42.38 -10.15 -6.92
CA CYS A 19 -43.73 -9.73 -6.52
C CYS A 19 -44.82 -10.39 -7.36
N SER A 20 -44.62 -10.59 -8.67
CA SER A 20 -45.60 -11.26 -9.53
C SER A 20 -45.71 -12.76 -9.23
N LEU A 21 -44.62 -13.41 -8.86
CA LEU A 21 -44.63 -14.83 -8.45
C LEU A 21 -45.33 -15.05 -7.10
N LEU A 22 -45.30 -14.05 -6.21
CA LEU A 22 -45.92 -14.08 -4.89
C LEU A 22 -47.38 -13.61 -4.89
N GLN A 23 -47.81 -12.87 -5.92
CA GLN A 23 -49.20 -12.43 -6.07
C GLN A 23 -50.16 -13.62 -6.08
N GLY A 24 -51.18 -13.55 -5.22
CA GLY A 24 -52.18 -14.61 -5.05
C GLY A 24 -51.71 -15.85 -4.28
N LYS A 25 -50.43 -15.94 -3.89
CA LYS A 25 -49.86 -17.06 -3.12
C LYS A 25 -49.52 -16.72 -1.67
N CYS A 26 -49.37 -15.43 -1.35
CA CYS A 26 -49.00 -14.93 -0.03
C CYS A 26 -49.94 -13.78 0.37
N ASN A 27 -49.98 -13.46 1.67
CA ASN A 27 -50.72 -12.29 2.13
C ASN A 27 -50.05 -10.98 1.66
N SER A 28 -50.78 -9.87 1.75
CA SER A 28 -50.29 -8.54 1.38
C SER A 28 -49.10 -8.07 2.20
N ASP A 29 -49.02 -8.46 3.47
CA ASP A 29 -47.97 -8.05 4.40
C ASP A 29 -46.62 -8.63 3.99
N VAL A 30 -46.57 -9.92 3.62
CA VAL A 30 -45.36 -10.58 3.10
C VAL A 30 -44.87 -9.88 1.82
N ILE A 31 -45.79 -9.51 0.92
CA ILE A 31 -45.42 -8.79 -0.31
C ILE A 31 -44.88 -7.39 0.01
N ASN A 32 -45.46 -6.71 0.99
CA ASN A 32 -45.00 -5.39 1.43
C ASN A 32 -43.62 -5.47 2.10
N ASP A 33 -43.36 -6.50 2.91
CA ASP A 33 -42.06 -6.75 3.52
C ASP A 33 -40.97 -7.02 2.48
N VAL A 34 -41.27 -7.80 1.44
CA VAL A 34 -40.35 -8.04 0.32
C VAL A 34 -40.02 -6.73 -0.40
N LYS A 35 -41.02 -5.90 -0.72
CA LYS A 35 -40.80 -4.58 -1.33
C LYS A 35 -39.97 -3.65 -0.43
N ALA A 36 -40.24 -3.66 0.87
CA ALA A 36 -39.47 -2.88 1.83
C ALA A 36 -38.00 -3.30 1.86
N ASN A 37 -37.71 -4.61 1.82
CA ASN A 37 -36.34 -5.13 1.72
C ASN A 37 -35.65 -4.72 0.41
N PHE A 38 -36.34 -4.76 -0.73
CA PHE A 38 -35.78 -4.27 -1.98
C PHE A 38 -35.47 -2.77 -1.95
N ASN A 39 -36.33 -1.95 -1.34
CA ASN A 39 -36.04 -0.54 -1.17
C ASN A 39 -34.88 -0.29 -0.22
N TYR A 40 -34.77 -1.03 0.88
CA TYR A 40 -33.61 -0.98 1.78
C TYR A 40 -32.31 -1.39 1.08
N SER A 41 -32.36 -2.40 0.20
CA SER A 41 -31.17 -2.87 -0.53
C SER A 41 -30.55 -1.81 -1.45
N LYS A 42 -31.36 -0.85 -1.95
CA LYS A 42 -30.90 0.26 -2.80
C LYS A 42 -29.98 1.23 -2.06
N THR A 43 -30.14 1.34 -0.74
CA THR A 43 -29.40 2.26 0.14
C THR A 43 -28.39 1.57 1.06
N LEU A 44 -28.34 0.22 1.02
CA LEU A 44 -27.50 -0.60 1.90
C LEU A 44 -26.03 -0.18 1.91
N PHE A 45 -25.50 0.30 0.79
CA PHE A 45 -24.09 0.71 0.64
C PHE A 45 -23.89 2.23 0.54
N ASP A 46 -24.89 3.03 0.90
CA ASP A 46 -24.80 4.50 0.80
C ASP A 46 -23.67 5.06 1.67
N PHE A 47 -23.42 4.42 2.82
CA PHE A 47 -22.34 4.77 3.75
C PHE A 47 -20.92 4.51 3.21
N VAL A 48 -20.77 3.85 2.05
CA VAL A 48 -19.49 3.62 1.33
C VAL A 48 -19.57 4.04 -0.14
N SER A 49 -20.57 4.86 -0.49
CA SER A 49 -20.90 5.16 -1.88
C SER A 49 -19.85 6.02 -2.59
N THR A 50 -19.16 6.90 -1.87
CA THR A 50 -18.10 7.75 -2.40
C THR A 50 -16.74 7.30 -1.88
N GLU A 51 -15.68 7.71 -2.57
CA GLU A 51 -14.32 7.44 -2.13
C GLU A 51 -14.03 8.00 -0.73
N HIS A 52 -14.45 9.24 -0.49
CA HIS A 52 -14.38 9.88 0.82
C HIS A 52 -15.04 9.01 1.91
N LEU A 53 -16.26 8.53 1.67
CA LEU A 53 -16.97 7.69 2.63
C LEU A 53 -16.29 6.33 2.86
N ARG A 54 -15.70 5.73 1.80
CA ARG A 54 -14.89 4.51 1.95
C ARG A 54 -13.66 4.75 2.82
N PHE A 55 -12.92 5.84 2.58
CA PHE A 55 -11.76 6.18 3.40
C PHE A 55 -12.15 6.46 4.84
N GLU A 56 -13.24 7.16 5.10
CA GLU A 56 -13.76 7.37 6.46
C GLU A 56 -14.06 6.05 7.17
N VAL A 57 -14.67 5.08 6.48
CA VAL A 57 -14.88 3.74 7.02
C VAL A 57 -13.56 3.04 7.31
N TYR A 58 -12.61 3.03 6.36
CA TYR A 58 -11.31 2.39 6.56
C TYR A 58 -10.47 3.04 7.65
N LYS A 59 -10.56 4.37 7.82
CA LYS A 59 -9.95 5.13 8.92
C LYS A 59 -10.54 4.69 10.26
N LYS A 60 -11.88 4.62 10.37
CA LYS A 60 -12.57 4.15 11.58
C LYS A 60 -12.23 2.70 11.94
N MET A 61 -12.03 1.85 10.93
CA MET A 61 -11.61 0.45 11.12
C MET A 61 -10.13 0.29 11.46
N GLY A 62 -9.31 1.34 11.32
CA GLY A 62 -7.86 1.27 11.51
C GLY A 62 -7.13 0.50 10.41
N CYS A 63 -7.77 0.33 9.24
CA CYS A 63 -7.25 -0.39 8.06
C CYS A 63 -6.68 0.57 6.99
N PHE A 64 -6.93 1.87 7.12
CA PHE A 64 -6.32 2.89 6.27
C PHE A 64 -5.06 3.44 6.92
N ILE A 65 -3.99 3.54 6.14
CA ILE A 65 -2.73 4.16 6.56
C ILE A 65 -2.66 5.48 5.83
N GLU A 66 -2.78 6.57 6.60
CA GLU A 66 -2.74 7.91 6.05
C GLU A 66 -1.32 8.27 5.62
N PRO A 67 -1.14 8.82 4.40
CA PRO A 67 0.15 9.33 3.99
C PRO A 67 0.56 10.53 4.85
N GLU A 68 1.83 10.58 5.22
CA GLU A 68 2.42 11.63 6.06
C GLU A 68 3.31 12.53 5.21
N ASN A 69 2.98 13.81 5.12
CA ASN A 69 3.86 14.80 4.49
C ASN A 69 5.03 15.12 5.42
N PHE A 70 6.23 15.24 4.86
CA PHE A 70 7.41 15.69 5.59
C PHE A 70 8.28 16.60 4.73
N ILE A 71 8.89 17.59 5.37
CA ILE A 71 9.74 18.57 4.71
C ILE A 71 11.07 17.91 4.34
N ILE A 72 11.48 18.11 3.08
CA ILE A 72 12.76 17.64 2.52
C ILE A 72 13.74 18.79 2.24
N GLY A 73 13.25 20.03 2.21
CA GLY A 73 14.06 21.23 2.02
C GLY A 73 13.19 22.47 1.86
N GLN A 74 13.82 23.56 1.44
CA GLN A 74 13.16 24.83 1.13
C GLN A 74 13.63 25.32 -0.24
N THR A 75 12.77 26.02 -0.96
CA THR A 75 13.08 26.67 -2.22
C THR A 75 12.64 28.13 -2.17
N GLU A 76 13.38 28.99 -2.86
CA GLU A 76 12.98 30.38 -3.06
C GLU A 76 11.92 30.44 -4.18
N VAL A 77 10.83 31.17 -3.94
CA VAL A 77 9.78 31.45 -4.90
C VAL A 77 9.56 32.95 -4.99
N GLU A 78 9.43 33.44 -6.22
CA GLU A 78 9.06 34.82 -6.49
C GLU A 78 7.53 34.95 -6.46
N LYS A 79 7.03 35.79 -5.57
CA LYS A 79 5.61 36.16 -5.51
C LYS A 79 5.45 37.64 -5.86
N ILE A 80 4.43 37.92 -6.67
CA ILE A 80 4.03 39.28 -7.00
C ILE A 80 2.85 39.64 -6.12
N GLU A 81 3.04 40.60 -5.23
CA GLU A 81 2.00 41.15 -4.36
C GLU A 81 2.08 42.68 -4.44
N ASP A 82 0.99 43.34 -4.77
CA ASP A 82 0.91 44.81 -4.99
C ASP A 82 1.98 45.37 -5.94
N GLU A 83 2.15 44.77 -7.12
CA GLU A 83 3.14 45.14 -8.15
C GLU A 83 4.61 45.12 -7.67
N LYS A 84 4.88 44.53 -6.50
CA LYS A 84 6.24 44.34 -5.97
C LYS A 84 6.60 42.86 -5.98
N LEU A 85 7.82 42.58 -6.43
CA LEU A 85 8.41 41.24 -6.39
C LEU A 85 8.96 40.97 -4.98
N ARG A 86 8.47 39.92 -4.34
CA ARG A 86 8.99 39.41 -3.06
C ARG A 86 9.54 38.00 -3.29
N ILE A 87 10.69 37.73 -2.71
CA ILE A 87 11.26 36.39 -2.64
C ILE A 87 10.87 35.80 -1.29
N GLU A 88 10.16 34.67 -1.31
CA GLU A 88 9.77 33.92 -0.12
C GLU A 88 10.37 32.52 -0.16
N ASN A 89 10.69 31.97 1.02
CA ASN A 89 11.06 30.57 1.14
C ASN A 89 9.81 29.72 1.32
N GLU A 90 9.62 28.73 0.44
CA GLU A 90 8.57 27.72 0.57
C GLU A 90 9.17 26.35 0.91
N ASP A 91 8.49 25.64 1.82
CA ASP A 91 8.85 24.28 2.17
C ASP A 91 8.53 23.32 1.01
N VAL A 92 9.50 22.46 0.71
CA VAL A 92 9.33 21.37 -0.25
C VAL A 92 9.04 20.08 0.51
N TYR A 93 8.02 19.35 0.07
CA TYR A 93 7.48 18.19 0.77
C TYR A 93 7.68 16.90 -0.03
N ALA A 94 7.94 15.81 0.71
CA ALA A 94 7.73 14.45 0.26
C ALA A 94 6.62 13.80 1.07
N VAL A 95 6.07 12.71 0.55
CA VAL A 95 5.02 11.92 1.18
C VAL A 95 5.62 10.60 1.63
N HIS A 96 5.45 10.25 2.90
CA HIS A 96 5.80 8.95 3.47
C HIS A 96 4.54 8.13 3.77
N ILE A 97 4.59 6.83 3.52
CA ILE A 97 3.53 5.90 3.92
C ILE A 97 4.17 4.81 4.79
N PRO A 98 3.86 4.76 6.10
CA PRO A 98 4.52 3.84 7.02
C PRO A 98 4.38 2.36 6.63
N LEU A 99 5.51 1.72 6.33
CA LEU A 99 5.64 0.29 6.07
C LEU A 99 5.37 -0.53 7.31
N GLY A 100 5.81 -0.07 8.49
CA GLY A 100 5.58 -0.73 9.77
C GLY A 100 4.14 -1.20 9.93
N ARG A 101 3.19 -0.25 9.94
CA ARG A 101 1.76 -0.53 10.08
C ARG A 101 1.19 -1.31 8.89
N LYS A 102 1.69 -1.07 7.67
CA LYS A 102 1.21 -1.73 6.44
C LYS A 102 1.51 -3.21 6.45
N LEU A 103 2.74 -3.57 6.78
CA LEU A 103 3.17 -4.96 6.92
C LEU A 103 2.42 -5.65 8.05
N SER A 104 2.12 -4.94 9.15
CA SER A 104 1.29 -5.49 10.24
C SER A 104 -0.09 -5.91 9.74
N LEU A 105 -0.81 -4.97 9.13
CA LEU A 105 -2.15 -5.21 8.61
C LEU A 105 -2.15 -6.31 7.54
N PHE A 106 -1.12 -6.33 6.69
CA PHE A 106 -0.97 -7.36 5.66
C PHE A 106 -0.76 -8.76 6.26
N LEU A 107 0.10 -8.89 7.28
CA LEU A 107 0.38 -10.16 7.93
C LEU A 107 -0.78 -10.62 8.84
N GLU A 108 -1.64 -9.69 9.28
CA GLU A 108 -2.89 -9.97 10.00
C GLU A 108 -3.99 -10.53 9.10
N ILE A 109 -3.87 -10.42 7.77
CA ILE A 109 -4.84 -11.01 6.84
C ILE A 109 -4.87 -12.53 7.06
N PRO A 110 -6.05 -13.13 7.29
CA PRO A 110 -6.18 -14.56 7.51
C PRO A 110 -5.49 -15.38 6.41
N GLY A 111 -4.60 -16.30 6.82
CA GLY A 111 -3.86 -17.18 5.92
C GLY A 111 -2.53 -16.64 5.41
N VAL A 112 -2.34 -15.33 5.30
CA VAL A 112 -1.11 -14.74 4.71
C VAL A 112 0.14 -15.14 5.49
N PHE A 113 0.11 -15.03 6.82
CA PHE A 113 1.26 -15.41 7.64
C PHE A 113 1.59 -16.91 7.52
N SER A 114 0.57 -17.76 7.49
CA SER A 114 0.74 -19.21 7.35
C SER A 114 1.36 -19.59 6.01
N GLU A 115 0.92 -18.95 4.92
CA GLU A 115 1.49 -19.12 3.57
C GLU A 115 2.98 -18.71 3.53
N ILE A 116 3.34 -17.59 4.17
CA ILE A 116 4.74 -17.16 4.29
C ILE A 116 5.55 -18.21 5.04
N GLN A 117 5.05 -18.73 6.18
CA GLN A 117 5.76 -19.75 6.95
C GLN A 117 5.98 -21.03 6.13
N ASN A 118 4.95 -21.50 5.43
CA ASN A 118 5.03 -22.70 4.59
C ASN A 118 6.04 -22.51 3.45
N ASN A 119 6.03 -21.34 2.79
CA ASN A 119 6.96 -21.03 1.72
C ASN A 119 8.41 -20.98 2.25
N ILE A 120 8.66 -20.36 3.40
CA ILE A 120 9.99 -20.33 4.03
C ILE A 120 10.48 -21.75 4.35
N LEU A 121 9.62 -22.62 4.87
CA LEU A 121 9.97 -24.01 5.15
C LEU A 121 10.33 -24.77 3.86
N SER A 122 9.54 -24.59 2.80
CA SER A 122 9.81 -25.17 1.48
C SER A 122 11.16 -24.72 0.92
N LEU A 123 11.43 -23.41 0.95
CA LEU A 123 12.70 -22.83 0.48
C LEU A 123 13.92 -23.37 1.24
N ARG A 124 13.78 -23.66 2.54
CA ARG A 124 14.88 -24.24 3.35
C ARG A 124 15.13 -25.72 3.04
N GLN A 125 14.12 -26.44 2.58
CA GLN A 125 14.23 -27.87 2.23
C GLN A 125 14.78 -28.05 0.82
N GLU A 126 14.56 -27.09 -0.07
CA GLU A 126 15.09 -27.08 -1.44
C GLU A 126 16.61 -26.85 -1.45
N LYS A 127 17.35 -27.89 -1.87
CA LYS A 127 18.83 -27.91 -1.91
C LYS A 127 19.40 -27.94 -3.32
N THR A 128 18.56 -28.18 -4.32
CA THR A 128 18.94 -28.38 -5.72
C THR A 128 18.83 -27.11 -6.51
N VAL A 129 17.76 -26.33 -6.31
CA VAL A 129 17.49 -25.10 -7.06
C VAL A 129 17.54 -23.88 -6.15
N PHE A 130 18.35 -22.92 -6.54
CA PHE A 130 18.37 -21.60 -5.90
C PHE A 130 17.33 -20.69 -6.57
N SER A 131 16.21 -20.44 -5.89
CA SER A 131 15.10 -19.64 -6.42
C SER A 131 14.77 -18.41 -5.57
N ASN A 132 15.39 -18.24 -4.40
CA ASN A 132 15.05 -17.16 -3.47
C ASN A 132 16.26 -16.66 -2.68
N ILE A 133 16.27 -15.36 -2.36
CA ILE A 133 17.31 -14.73 -1.53
C ILE A 133 17.51 -15.42 -0.17
N MET A 134 16.45 -16.01 0.38
CA MET A 134 16.50 -16.69 1.68
C MET A 134 17.36 -17.95 1.68
N GLN A 135 17.63 -18.54 0.50
CA GLN A 135 18.55 -19.68 0.34
C GLN A 135 20.02 -19.21 0.28
N GLY A 136 20.26 -17.90 0.14
CA GLY A 136 21.57 -17.31 -0.03
C GLY A 136 22.40 -17.34 1.24
N SER A 137 23.71 -17.59 1.08
CA SER A 137 24.67 -17.56 2.19
C SER A 137 24.73 -16.21 2.90
N LEU A 138 24.44 -15.11 2.19
CA LEU A 138 24.31 -13.77 2.78
C LEU A 138 23.13 -13.71 3.77
N TRP A 139 21.96 -14.21 3.35
CA TRP A 139 20.78 -14.26 4.20
C TRP A 139 20.99 -15.18 5.39
N GLU A 140 21.59 -16.34 5.16
CA GLU A 140 21.95 -17.29 6.22
C GLU A 140 22.84 -16.63 7.28
N LYS A 141 23.93 -15.96 6.87
CA LYS A 141 24.83 -15.25 7.79
C LYS A 141 24.11 -14.16 8.59
N ARG A 142 23.22 -13.38 7.96
CA ARG A 142 22.50 -12.27 8.61
C ARG A 142 21.39 -12.73 9.55
N SER A 143 20.65 -13.77 9.16
CA SER A 143 19.60 -14.35 9.97
C SER A 143 20.16 -15.20 11.12
N ALA A 144 21.38 -15.74 11.00
CA ALA A 144 22.04 -16.49 12.07
C ALA A 144 22.27 -15.67 13.35
N SER A 145 22.39 -14.35 13.28
CA SER A 145 22.47 -13.46 14.45
C SER A 145 21.13 -13.34 15.20
N HIS A 146 20.05 -13.91 14.67
CA HIS A 146 18.67 -13.77 15.14
C HIS A 146 17.94 -15.12 15.21
N LYS A 147 18.65 -16.22 15.56
CA LYS A 147 18.14 -17.61 15.52
C LYS A 147 16.82 -17.84 16.27
N ASP A 148 16.55 -17.08 17.33
CA ASP A 148 15.34 -17.23 18.15
C ASP A 148 14.12 -16.48 17.57
N LYS A 149 14.26 -15.90 16.37
CA LYS A 149 13.24 -15.07 15.73
C LYS A 149 13.01 -15.48 14.28
N LEU A 150 11.76 -15.35 13.83
CA LEU A 150 11.41 -15.35 12.43
C LEU A 150 11.88 -14.03 11.80
N CYS A 151 12.83 -14.15 10.88
CA CYS A 151 13.26 -13.03 10.06
C CYS A 151 12.58 -13.08 8.70
N LEU A 152 11.91 -11.98 8.32
CA LEU A 152 11.36 -11.81 6.99
C LEU A 152 12.21 -10.81 6.20
N PRO A 153 12.64 -11.16 4.98
CA PRO A 153 13.32 -10.22 4.09
C PRO A 153 12.35 -9.15 3.59
N ILE A 154 12.87 -7.96 3.32
CA ILE A 154 12.15 -6.87 2.65
C ILE A 154 13.04 -6.39 1.51
N ASN A 155 12.52 -6.42 0.29
CA ASN A 155 13.16 -5.77 -0.86
C ASN A 155 12.59 -4.37 -1.02
N ILE A 156 13.42 -3.38 -1.31
CA ILE A 156 13.00 -2.00 -1.52
C ILE A 156 13.47 -1.56 -2.90
N PHE A 157 12.54 -1.04 -3.68
CA PHE A 157 12.76 -0.57 -5.02
C PHE A 157 12.54 0.93 -5.09
N PHE A 158 13.20 1.54 -6.05
CA PHE A 158 13.00 2.93 -6.44
C PHE A 158 12.70 2.97 -7.94
N ASP A 159 11.71 3.78 -8.33
CA ASP A 159 11.34 4.01 -9.73
C ASP A 159 10.96 5.49 -9.94
N GLU A 160 11.07 5.97 -11.17
CA GLU A 160 10.61 7.31 -11.56
C GLU A 160 9.50 7.22 -12.61
N VAL A 161 8.30 7.68 -12.23
CA VAL A 161 7.14 7.70 -13.14
C VAL A 161 6.97 9.08 -13.75
N GLU A 162 6.92 9.15 -15.08
CA GLU A 162 6.60 10.38 -15.80
C GLU A 162 5.08 10.54 -15.95
N THR A 163 4.53 11.64 -15.46
CA THR A 163 3.06 11.87 -15.42
C THR A 163 2.53 12.66 -16.61
N LYS A 164 3.40 13.22 -17.45
CA LYS A 164 3.02 13.98 -18.66
C LYS A 164 3.36 13.19 -19.92
N ASN A 165 2.81 13.63 -21.06
CA ASN A 165 3.04 13.02 -22.36
C ASN A 165 4.56 12.87 -22.62
N PRO A 166 5.11 11.65 -22.64
CA PRO A 166 6.55 11.42 -22.80
C PRO A 166 7.06 11.82 -24.19
N LEU A 167 6.16 12.12 -25.13
CA LEU A 167 6.45 12.59 -26.50
C LEU A 167 6.32 14.13 -26.65
N GLY A 168 6.04 14.87 -25.57
CA GLY A 168 5.91 16.33 -25.61
C GLY A 168 7.25 17.06 -25.71
N SER A 169 7.22 18.38 -25.92
CA SER A 169 8.43 19.24 -26.07
C SER A 169 9.29 19.40 -24.80
N HIS A 170 8.86 18.86 -23.66
CA HIS A 170 9.57 18.92 -22.37
C HIS A 170 9.57 17.56 -21.64
N PRO A 171 10.13 16.51 -22.25
CA PRO A 171 10.21 15.19 -21.60
C PRO A 171 11.12 15.26 -20.38
N GLY A 172 10.79 14.51 -19.33
CA GLY A 172 11.59 14.35 -18.11
C GLY A 172 11.44 15.44 -17.04
N ARG A 173 10.66 16.51 -17.27
CA ARG A 173 10.46 17.59 -16.28
C ARG A 173 9.43 17.27 -15.19
N ASN A 174 8.58 16.27 -15.34
CA ASN A 174 7.49 16.00 -14.37
C ASN A 174 7.49 14.54 -13.92
N LYS A 175 8.63 14.12 -13.37
CA LYS A 175 8.80 12.79 -12.80
C LYS A 175 8.41 12.78 -11.34
N ILE A 176 7.77 11.70 -10.91
CA ILE A 176 7.52 11.38 -9.51
C ILE A 176 8.47 10.24 -9.15
N GLY A 177 9.33 10.48 -8.17
CA GLY A 177 10.13 9.45 -7.54
C GLY A 177 9.27 8.63 -6.60
N VAL A 178 9.33 7.31 -6.74
CA VAL A 178 8.51 6.36 -6.00
C VAL A 178 9.42 5.32 -5.35
N THR A 179 9.23 5.07 -4.06
CA THR A 179 9.81 3.88 -3.42
C THR A 179 8.73 2.95 -2.92
N TYR A 180 8.96 1.66 -3.05
CA TYR A 180 8.04 0.62 -2.63
C TYR A 180 8.79 -0.62 -2.16
N ALA A 181 8.16 -1.37 -1.26
CA ALA A 181 8.70 -2.57 -0.67
C ALA A 181 7.93 -3.82 -1.11
N THR A 182 8.60 -4.96 -1.12
CA THR A 182 7.97 -6.29 -1.32
C THR A 182 8.54 -7.28 -0.30
N LEU A 183 7.80 -8.36 -0.05
CA LEU A 183 8.24 -9.47 0.80
C LEU A 183 8.63 -10.67 -0.08
N PRO A 184 9.93 -10.92 -0.34
CA PRO A 184 10.33 -12.04 -1.20
C PRO A 184 10.09 -13.41 -0.57
N CYS A 185 9.73 -13.46 0.72
CA CYS A 185 9.29 -14.69 1.40
C CYS A 185 7.84 -15.09 1.06
N LEU A 186 7.10 -14.28 0.30
CA LEU A 186 5.80 -14.68 -0.23
C LEU A 186 5.94 -15.79 -1.28
N PRO A 187 4.95 -16.69 -1.42
CA PRO A 187 4.88 -17.61 -2.55
C PRO A 187 4.97 -16.90 -3.90
N ALA A 188 5.59 -17.55 -4.90
CA ALA A 188 5.84 -16.95 -6.22
C ALA A 188 4.58 -16.41 -6.91
N HIS A 189 3.43 -17.05 -6.70
CA HIS A 189 2.14 -16.64 -7.27
C HIS A 189 1.52 -15.40 -6.59
N LEU A 190 2.09 -14.94 -5.47
CA LEU A 190 1.66 -13.75 -4.72
C LEU A 190 2.63 -12.57 -4.87
N VAL A 191 3.94 -12.83 -4.93
CA VAL A 191 4.99 -11.78 -4.95
C VAL A 191 4.74 -10.70 -6.00
N SER A 192 4.28 -11.08 -7.19
CA SER A 192 4.06 -10.15 -8.31
C SER A 192 2.66 -9.50 -8.32
N ARG A 193 1.80 -9.76 -7.33
CA ARG A 193 0.48 -9.14 -7.27
C ARG A 193 0.59 -7.71 -6.78
N LEU A 194 -0.20 -6.81 -7.36
CA LEU A 194 -0.20 -5.38 -7.02
C LEU A 194 -0.48 -5.13 -5.52
N ASN A 195 -1.31 -5.97 -4.89
CA ASN A 195 -1.62 -5.88 -3.46
C ASN A 195 -0.48 -6.38 -2.54
N CYS A 196 0.60 -6.92 -3.10
CA CYS A 196 1.83 -7.32 -2.39
C CYS A 196 2.99 -6.34 -2.65
N ILE A 197 2.71 -5.21 -3.30
CA ILE A 197 3.64 -4.09 -3.50
C ILE A 197 3.28 -2.96 -2.53
N PHE A 198 4.17 -2.68 -1.60
CA PHE A 198 3.94 -1.77 -0.49
C PHE A 198 4.58 -0.41 -0.73
N LEU A 199 3.82 0.53 -1.25
CA LEU A 199 4.28 1.92 -1.46
C LEU A 199 4.79 2.54 -0.15
N SER A 200 5.92 3.26 -0.18
CA SER A 200 6.58 3.81 1.01
C SER A 200 6.87 5.30 0.93
N THR A 201 7.30 5.82 -0.23
CA THR A 201 7.64 7.25 -0.36
C THR A 201 7.34 7.75 -1.76
N LEU A 202 6.75 8.94 -1.85
CA LEU A 202 6.55 9.69 -3.08
C LEU A 202 7.18 11.07 -2.93
N PHE A 203 7.86 11.54 -3.97
CA PHE A 203 8.44 12.88 -4.03
C PHE A 203 8.58 13.32 -5.48
N TYR A 204 8.79 14.61 -5.72
CA TYR A 204 9.06 15.08 -7.06
C TYR A 204 10.49 14.70 -7.47
N GLY A 205 10.67 14.03 -8.61
CA GLY A 205 11.94 13.38 -8.97
C GLY A 205 13.14 14.34 -8.98
N ASN A 206 12.93 15.60 -9.35
CA ASN A 206 14.00 16.60 -9.35
C ASN A 206 14.46 16.98 -7.93
N ASP A 207 13.59 16.86 -6.92
CA ASP A 207 13.93 17.17 -5.54
C ASP A 207 15.01 16.24 -4.99
N ARG A 208 15.08 14.99 -5.48
CA ARG A 208 16.19 14.08 -5.14
C ARG A 208 17.53 14.60 -5.66
N LYS A 209 17.55 15.28 -6.82
CA LYS A 209 18.78 15.88 -7.36
C LYS A 209 19.20 17.13 -6.59
N ILE A 210 18.22 17.92 -6.13
CA ILE A 210 18.44 19.16 -5.39
C ILE A 210 18.84 18.87 -3.93
N PHE A 211 18.01 18.12 -3.20
CA PHE A 211 18.19 17.90 -1.76
C PHE A 211 18.98 16.64 -1.44
N GLY A 212 19.05 15.67 -2.37
CA GLY A 212 19.82 14.44 -2.19
C GLY A 212 19.08 13.33 -1.42
N ASN A 213 19.59 12.11 -1.58
CA ASN A 213 19.02 10.88 -1.03
C ASN A 213 18.80 10.93 0.50
N LYS A 214 19.73 11.56 1.23
CA LYS A 214 19.70 11.61 2.70
C LYS A 214 18.41 12.24 3.22
N TRP A 215 17.94 13.30 2.57
CA TRP A 215 16.76 14.05 3.00
C TRP A 215 15.48 13.42 2.47
N VAL A 216 15.47 13.06 1.19
CA VAL A 216 14.31 12.43 0.53
C VAL A 216 13.95 11.08 1.14
N PHE A 217 14.94 10.24 1.45
CA PHE A 217 14.69 8.90 2.01
C PHE A 217 14.72 8.87 3.55
N ARG A 218 14.81 10.03 4.21
CA ARG A 218 14.94 10.11 5.68
C ARG A 218 13.85 9.30 6.39
N LYS A 219 12.58 9.52 6.03
CA LYS A 219 11.44 8.84 6.67
C LYS A 219 11.41 7.35 6.39
N LEU A 220 11.70 6.94 5.15
CA LEU A 220 11.86 5.52 4.80
C LEU A 220 12.96 4.84 5.64
N ILE A 221 14.12 5.48 5.80
CA ILE A 221 15.22 4.94 6.59
C ILE A 221 14.85 4.86 8.08
N GLU A 222 14.16 5.86 8.62
CA GLU A 222 13.62 5.84 9.99
C GLU A 222 12.67 4.66 10.20
N ASP A 223 11.77 4.41 9.25
CA ASP A 223 10.79 3.33 9.29
C ASP A 223 11.45 1.94 9.20
N ILE A 224 12.43 1.76 8.30
CA ILE A 224 13.22 0.50 8.23
C ILE A 224 13.96 0.25 9.54
N LYS A 225 14.59 1.29 10.11
CA LYS A 225 15.27 1.18 11.42
C LYS A 225 14.30 0.83 12.53
N SER A 226 13.08 1.37 12.49
CA SER A 226 12.01 1.02 13.42
C SER A 226 11.64 -0.46 13.28
N LEU A 227 11.33 -0.91 12.06
CA LEU A 227 11.02 -2.31 11.72
C LEU A 227 12.10 -3.30 12.17
N GLN A 228 13.37 -2.91 12.06
CA GLN A 228 14.49 -3.70 12.57
C GLN A 228 14.50 -3.73 14.11
N ARG A 229 14.30 -2.58 14.77
CA ARG A 229 14.38 -2.44 16.24
C ARG A 229 13.16 -2.93 17.01
N LEU A 230 12.03 -3.20 16.35
CA LEU A 230 10.68 -3.30 16.93
C LEU A 230 10.63 -3.98 18.31
N LYS A 231 10.34 -3.14 19.31
CA LYS A 231 9.85 -3.44 20.67
C LYS A 231 8.44 -2.85 20.94
N ASP A 232 7.80 -2.15 20.00
CA ASP A 232 6.56 -1.39 20.27
C ASP A 232 5.27 -1.93 19.60
N LYS A 233 4.14 -1.68 20.28
CA LYS A 233 2.84 -2.38 20.25
C LYS A 233 2.18 -2.47 18.87
N CYS A 234 2.50 -3.53 18.15
CA CYS A 234 1.82 -4.02 16.96
C CYS A 234 1.45 -5.51 17.16
N ILE A 235 0.72 -6.21 16.28
CA ILE A 235 0.69 -7.70 16.31
C ILE A 235 2.09 -8.32 16.30
N PHE A 236 3.09 -7.58 15.78
CA PHE A 236 4.50 -7.90 15.96
C PHE A 236 4.93 -8.05 17.44
N ASN A 237 4.18 -7.47 18.38
CA ASN A 237 4.30 -7.62 19.84
C ASN A 237 3.40 -8.72 20.44
N ILE A 238 2.45 -9.30 19.70
CA ILE A 238 1.66 -10.46 20.18
C ILE A 238 2.43 -11.77 19.95
N LYS A 239 3.30 -11.83 18.94
CA LYS A 239 4.27 -12.92 18.77
C LYS A 239 5.68 -12.44 19.12
N LYS A 240 6.26 -13.00 20.18
CA LYS A 240 7.61 -12.71 20.73
C LYS A 240 8.82 -12.76 19.75
N HIS A 241 8.62 -13.05 18.45
CA HIS A 241 9.65 -13.64 17.60
C HIS A 241 9.77 -13.05 16.18
N PHE A 242 9.63 -11.74 15.95
CA PHE A 242 9.81 -11.14 14.61
C PHE A 242 10.96 -10.13 14.55
N HIS A 243 11.80 -10.15 13.49
CA HIS A 243 12.89 -9.18 13.28
C HIS A 243 13.29 -9.06 11.79
N VAL A 244 13.48 -7.85 11.25
CA VAL A 244 13.93 -7.61 9.85
C VAL A 244 15.46 -7.61 9.77
N CYS A 245 16.07 -8.38 8.86
CA CYS A 245 17.54 -8.43 8.71
C CYS A 245 18.10 -7.22 7.93
N GLU A 246 19.31 -6.79 8.28
CA GLU A 246 20.05 -5.72 7.60
C GLU A 246 20.57 -6.16 6.23
N ASN A 247 19.84 -5.79 5.18
CA ASN A 247 20.38 -5.31 3.91
C ASN A 247 19.19 -4.79 3.09
N VAL A 248 19.17 -3.48 2.82
CA VAL A 248 18.36 -2.98 1.72
C VAL A 248 19.11 -3.40 0.47
N SER A 249 18.67 -4.44 -0.25
CA SER A 249 19.06 -4.53 -1.65
C SER A 249 18.28 -3.42 -2.34
N VAL A 250 18.93 -2.27 -2.51
CA VAL A 250 18.57 -1.35 -3.58
C VAL A 250 18.72 -2.15 -4.87
N ASP A 251 17.83 -1.93 -5.82
CA ASP A 251 17.96 -2.56 -7.13
C ASP A 251 19.34 -2.20 -7.72
N ILE A 252 20.23 -3.19 -7.77
CA ILE A 252 21.57 -3.05 -8.31
C ILE A 252 21.49 -2.67 -9.81
N MET A 253 20.35 -2.90 -10.48
CA MET A 253 20.18 -2.48 -11.88
C MET A 253 20.16 -0.97 -12.08
N HIS A 254 19.83 -0.17 -11.07
CA HIS A 254 19.87 1.31 -11.21
C HIS A 254 21.14 1.92 -10.62
N ASP A 255 21.71 1.37 -9.55
CA ASP A 255 22.85 1.99 -8.86
C ASP A 255 24.22 1.70 -9.52
N TYR A 256 24.27 0.90 -10.59
CA TYR A 256 25.51 0.62 -11.35
C TYR A 256 25.54 1.22 -12.77
N ILE A 257 24.48 1.92 -13.19
CA ILE A 257 24.38 2.56 -14.53
C ILE A 257 24.01 4.03 -14.41
N ASP A 258 24.64 4.75 -13.48
CA ASP A 258 24.84 6.20 -13.53
C ASP A 258 26.21 6.57 -12.94
#